data_AF-A0A168Q2S7-F1
#
_entry.id   AF-A0A168Q2S7-F1
#
_cell.length_a   1.000
_cell.length_b   1.000
_cell.length_c   1.000
_cell.angle_alpha   90.00
_cell.angle_beta   90.00
_cell.angle_gamma   90.00
#
_symmetry.space_group_name_H-M   'P 1'
#
loop_
_entity.id
_entity.type
_entity.pdbx_description
1 polymer ?
#
loop_
_entity_poly.entity_id
_entity_poly.type
_entity_poly.pdbx_seq_one_letter_code
_entity_poly.pdbx_strand_id
1 'polypeptide(L)'
;MLVNTNKMISISEANKNFSKVAKIVDEDKSVVIMKNNKPRYVILNFDKFSKEASSEDQTLDKIADKILDDNIEAFKELANR
;
A
#
# COMPACT_ATOMS: atom_id res chain seq x y z
N MET A 1 0.89 1.97 -3.48
CA MET A 1 -0.04 2.39 -2.39
C MET A 1 -0.38 3.90 -2.41
N LEU A 2 -1.65 4.28 -2.60
CA LEU A 2 -2.14 5.66 -2.41
C LEU A 2 -2.85 5.76 -1.05
N VAL A 3 -2.12 6.20 -0.02
CA VAL A 3 -2.69 6.38 1.32
C VAL A 3 -3.57 7.63 1.31
N ASN A 4 -4.84 7.49 1.72
CA ASN A 4 -5.74 8.63 1.83
C ASN A 4 -5.30 9.47 3.05
N THR A 5 -4.72 10.63 2.80
CA THR A 5 -4.17 11.55 3.80
C THR A 5 -5.21 12.52 4.37
N ASN A 6 -6.49 12.39 3.99
CA ASN A 6 -7.56 13.32 4.38
C ASN A 6 -7.79 13.37 5.90
N LYS A 7 -7.47 12.29 6.63
CA LYS A 7 -7.60 12.21 8.09
C LYS A 7 -6.21 12.10 8.73
N MET A 8 -5.74 13.21 9.29
CA MET A 8 -4.53 13.27 10.11
C MET A 8 -4.89 13.50 11.58
N ILE A 9 -4.35 12.68 12.48
CA ILE A 9 -4.55 12.80 13.92
C ILE A 9 -3.19 12.78 14.65
N SER A 10 -3.12 13.40 15.82
CA SER A 10 -1.89 13.31 16.64
C SER A 10 -1.74 11.93 17.27
N ILE A 11 -0.49 11.53 17.54
CA ILE A 11 -0.19 10.29 18.27
C ILE A 11 -0.83 10.27 19.67
N SER A 12 -0.95 11.44 20.31
CA SER A 12 -1.59 11.56 21.62
C SER A 12 -3.10 11.30 21.55
N GLU A 13 -3.77 11.78 20.50
CA GLU A 13 -5.19 11.51 20.26
C GLU A 13 -5.43 10.04 19.93
N ALA A 14 -4.58 9.47 19.05
CA ALA A 14 -4.64 8.06 18.71
C ALA A 14 -4.49 7.14 19.93
N ASN A 15 -3.57 7.48 20.84
CA ASN A 15 -3.35 6.69 22.05
C ASN A 15 -4.50 6.80 23.06
N LYS A 16 -5.10 7.99 23.20
CA LYS A 16 -6.20 8.21 24.17
C LYS A 16 -7.53 7.66 23.67
N ASN A 17 -7.79 7.75 22.37
CA ASN A 17 -9.08 7.48 21.76
C ASN A 17 -9.00 6.40 20.66
N PHE A 18 -8.17 5.36 20.85
CA PHE A 18 -7.89 4.37 19.81
C PHE A 18 -9.16 3.73 19.22
N SER A 19 -10.13 3.34 20.05
CA SER A 19 -11.39 2.75 19.57
C SER A 19 -12.20 3.69 18.69
N LYS A 20 -12.13 5.01 18.94
CA LYS A 20 -12.77 6.02 18.09
C LYS A 20 -12.03 6.16 16.76
N VAL A 21 -10.69 6.13 16.81
CA VAL A 21 -9.85 6.15 15.61
C VAL A 21 -10.07 4.92 14.75
N ALA A 22 -10.22 3.73 15.34
CA ALA A 22 -10.54 2.51 14.62
C ALA A 22 -11.86 2.63 13.84
N LYS A 23 -12.91 3.19 14.45
CA LYS A 23 -14.17 3.46 13.74
C LYS A 23 -14.00 4.41 12.56
N ILE A 24 -13.17 5.44 12.70
CA ILE A 24 -12.83 6.36 11.59
C ILE A 24 -12.11 5.60 10.47
N VAL A 25 -11.23 4.65 10.81
CA VAL A 25 -10.55 3.80 9.83
C VAL A 25 -11.52 2.84 9.14
N ASP A 26 -12.55 2.35 9.83
CA ASP A 26 -13.59 1.51 9.21
C ASP A 26 -14.40 2.30 8.15
N GLU A 27 -14.65 3.58 8.40
CA GLU A 27 -15.36 4.49 7.47
C GLU A 27 -14.46 5.01 6.33
N ASP A 28 -13.32 5.61 6.67
CA ASP A 28 -12.42 6.31 5.73
C ASP A 28 -11.32 5.40 5.16
N LYS A 29 -11.27 4.14 5.58
CA LYS A 29 -10.33 3.07 5.17
C LYS A 29 -8.86 3.29 5.56
N SER A 30 -8.46 4.52 5.90
CA SER A 30 -7.12 4.84 6.39
C SER A 30 -7.06 6.13 7.19
N VAL A 31 -6.17 6.20 8.18
CA VAL A 31 -5.86 7.40 8.97
C VAL A 31 -4.36 7.55 9.14
N VAL A 32 -3.85 8.78 9.02
CA VAL A 32 -2.44 9.12 9.22
C VAL A 32 -2.22 9.63 10.64
N ILE A 33 -1.21 9.10 11.33
CA ILE A 33 -0.81 9.54 12.67
C ILE A 33 0.42 10.44 12.59
N MET A 34 0.28 11.60 13.19
CA MET A 34 1.28 12.65 13.32
C MET A 34 2.03 12.52 14.64
N LYS A 35 3.37 12.56 14.60
CA LYS A 35 4.24 12.69 15.78
C LYS A 35 5.11 13.93 15.60
N ASN A 36 5.09 14.84 16.57
CA ASN A 36 5.81 16.12 16.50
C ASN A 36 5.49 16.91 15.22
N ASN A 37 4.20 17.00 14.90
CA ASN A 37 3.69 17.67 13.70
C ASN A 37 4.21 17.12 12.35
N LYS A 38 4.69 15.87 12.33
CA LYS A 38 5.12 15.16 11.11
C LYS A 38 4.37 13.84 10.96
N PRO A 39 3.89 13.48 9.76
CA PRO A 39 3.27 12.18 9.52
C PRO A 39 4.32 11.10 9.74
N ARG A 40 4.01 10.10 10.58
CA ARG A 40 4.98 9.08 10.96
C ARG A 40 4.43 7.67 10.94
N TYR A 41 3.12 7.50 11.13
CA TYR A 41 2.48 6.20 11.08
C TYR A 41 1.16 6.29 10.30
N VAL A 42 0.65 5.15 9.88
CA VAL A 42 -0.66 5.01 9.24
C VAL A 42 -1.40 3.83 9.88
N ILE A 43 -2.70 3.98 10.07
CA ILE A 43 -3.61 2.88 10.39
C ILE A 43 -4.45 2.61 9.15
N LEU A 44 -4.57 1.34 8.78
CA LEU A 44 -5.25 0.87 7.59
C LEU A 44 -6.23 -0.22 7.97
N ASN A 45 -7.37 -0.27 7.27
CA ASN A 45 -8.22 -1.45 7.33
C ASN A 45 -7.48 -2.64 6.69
N PHE A 46 -7.58 -3.80 7.33
CA PHE A 46 -6.86 -5.02 6.93
C PHE A 46 -7.25 -5.50 5.53
N ASP A 47 -8.54 -5.46 5.16
CA ASP A 47 -9.01 -5.93 3.85
C ASP A 47 -8.51 -5.05 2.71
N LYS A 48 -8.35 -3.74 2.97
CA LYS A 48 -7.75 -2.83 2.00
C LYS A 48 -6.25 -3.12 1.84
N PHE A 49 -5.55 -3.31 2.96
CA PHE A 49 -4.13 -3.62 2.96
C PHE A 49 -3.84 -4.94 2.22
N SER A 50 -4.60 -6.00 2.51
CA SER A 50 -4.44 -7.31 1.87
C SER A 50 -4.73 -7.25 0.37
N LYS A 51 -5.81 -6.55 -0.04
CA LYS A 51 -6.16 -6.39 -1.44
C LYS A 51 -5.11 -5.59 -2.23
N GLU A 52 -4.60 -4.49 -1.67
CA GLU A 52 -3.55 -3.69 -2.33
C GLU A 52 -2.23 -4.47 -2.43
N ALA A 53 -1.83 -5.16 -1.37
CA ALA A 53 -0.62 -5.99 -1.39
C ALA A 53 -0.69 -7.08 -2.49
N SER A 54 -1.79 -7.82 -2.56
CA SER A 54 -1.98 -8.83 -3.61
C SER A 54 -2.12 -8.23 -5.02
N SER A 55 -2.62 -7.00 -5.14
CA SER A 55 -2.74 -6.33 -6.44
C SER A 55 -1.39 -5.85 -6.98
N GLU A 56 -0.49 -5.40 -6.10
CA GLU A 56 0.86 -4.97 -6.48
C GLU A 56 1.68 -6.15 -7.05
N ASP A 57 1.59 -7.33 -6.44
CA ASP A 57 2.22 -8.55 -6.95
C ASP A 57 1.67 -8.96 -8.33
N GLN A 58 0.34 -8.95 -8.50
CA GLN A 58 -0.30 -9.26 -9.79
C GLN A 58 0.06 -8.25 -10.89
N THR A 59 0.34 -6.99 -10.55
CA THR A 59 0.82 -6.01 -11.53
C THR A 59 2.27 -6.23 -11.91
N LEU A 60 3.12 -6.65 -10.97
CA LEU A 60 4.51 -7.02 -11.24
C LEU A 60 4.60 -8.19 -12.22
N ASP A 61 3.82 -9.25 -11.98
CA ASP A 61 3.77 -10.41 -12.86
C ASP A 61 3.36 -10.02 -14.28
N LYS A 62 2.31 -9.20 -14.43
CA LYS A 62 1.86 -8.70 -15.74
C LYS A 62 2.91 -7.86 -16.47
N ILE A 63 3.70 -7.08 -15.74
CA ILE A 63 4.78 -6.28 -16.33
C ILE A 63 5.93 -7.20 -16.75
N ALA A 64 6.28 -8.19 -15.93
CA ALA A 64 7.30 -9.16 -16.22
C ALA A 64 6.93 -10.00 -17.46
N ASP A 65 5.70 -10.53 -17.50
CA ASP A 65 5.16 -11.28 -18.65
C ASP A 65 5.23 -10.45 -19.93
N LYS A 66 4.83 -9.17 -19.87
CA LYS A 66 4.91 -8.28 -21.02
C LYS A 66 6.35 -8.08 -21.50
N ILE A 67 7.30 -7.86 -20.58
CA ILE A 67 8.72 -7.68 -20.95
C ILE A 67 9.29 -8.96 -21.57
N LEU A 68 8.90 -10.13 -21.04
CA LEU A 68 9.30 -11.42 -21.58
C LEU A 68 8.75 -11.63 -23.00
N ASP A 69 7.46 -11.35 -23.21
CA ASP A 69 6.83 -11.47 -24.54
C ASP A 69 7.47 -10.52 -25.55
N ASP A 70 7.67 -9.25 -25.18
CA ASP A 70 8.25 -8.22 -26.06
C ASP A 70 9.70 -8.54 -26.48
N ASN A 71 10.43 -9.36 -25.70
CA ASN A 71 11.86 -9.62 -25.91
C ASN A 71 12.19 -11.12 -26.02
N ILE A 72 11.21 -11.96 -26.31
CA ILE A 72 11.34 -13.42 -26.18
C ILE A 72 12.45 -14.00 -27.08
N GLU A 73 12.64 -13.43 -28.27
CA GLU A 73 13.67 -13.85 -29.22
C GLU A 73 15.08 -13.48 -28.75
N ALA A 74 15.25 -12.30 -28.15
CA ALA A 74 16.53 -11.89 -27.56
C ALA A 74 16.92 -12.78 -26.36
N PHE A 75 15.94 -13.16 -25.53
CA PHE A 75 16.20 -14.11 -24.44
C PHE A 75 16.57 -15.51 -24.93
N LYS A 76 15.95 -16.01 -26.01
CA LYS A 76 16.33 -17.29 -26.64
C LYS A 76 17.75 -17.26 -27.21
N GLU A 77 18.16 -16.15 -27.82
CA GLU A 77 19.51 -15.98 -28.35
C GLU A 77 20.55 -15.98 -27.23
N LEU A 78 20.27 -15.29 -26.11
CA LEU A 78 21.14 -15.25 -24.93
C LEU A 78 21.26 -16.61 -24.23
N ALA A 79 20.20 -17.43 -24.21
CA ALA A 79 20.21 -18.74 -23.57
C ALA A 79 21.01 -19.80 -24.34
N ASN A 80 21.24 -19.60 -25.65
CA ASN A 80 22.03 -20.50 -26.50
C ASN A 80 23.52 -20.12 -26.55
N ARG A 81 23.97 -19.21 -25.70
CA ARG A 81 25.37 -18.81 -25.50
C ARG A 81 25.98 -19.50 -24.30
#